data_AF-A0A935F6K9-F1
#
_entry.id   AF-A0A935F6K9-F1
#
_cell.length_a   1.000
_cell.length_b   1.000
_cell.length_c   1.000
_cell.angle_alpha   90.00
_cell.angle_beta   90.00
_cell.angle_gamma   90.00
#
_symmetry.space_group_name_H-M   'P 1'
#
loop_
_entity.id
_entity.type
_entity.pdbx_description
1 polymer ?
#
loop_
_entity_poly.entity_id
_entity_poly.type
_entity_poly.pdbx_seq_one_letter_code
_entity_poly.pdbx_strand_id
1 'polypeptide(L)'
;MTSADSDYLLRLASLSLSFVGFSAVVVTLRGALGGELSDRHLRLVRLYIEGGLLVTALALVPTLLNLLHIPDTVTWPLSSAAAASIFTFVLLVQFHRRRTVEPGRFPAWVVIVYAVSTVAVAGLWLNVAGIPFPPNVGPYAAVLTWALCVFGFIFVRTIELFLHREA
;
A
#
# COMPACT_ATOMS: atom_id res chain seq x y z
N MET A 1 -13.02 19.83 -0.94
CA MET A 1 -13.18 18.38 -0.81
C MET A 1 -14.63 18.12 -0.42
N THR A 2 -15.30 17.14 -1.02
CA THR A 2 -16.68 16.82 -0.63
C THR A 2 -16.71 15.91 0.62
N SER A 3 -17.85 15.85 1.31
CA SER A 3 -18.01 14.94 2.45
C SER A 3 -17.85 13.47 2.07
N ALA A 4 -18.25 13.09 0.85
CA ALA A 4 -18.11 11.74 0.32
C ALA A 4 -16.64 11.35 0.11
N ASP A 5 -15.81 12.28 -0.39
CA ASP A 5 -14.38 12.05 -0.61
C ASP A 5 -13.68 11.74 0.71
N SER A 6 -13.94 12.55 1.74
CA SER A 6 -13.38 12.35 3.07
C SER A 6 -13.90 11.08 3.74
N ASP A 7 -15.19 10.77 3.62
CA ASP A 7 -15.78 9.56 4.20
C ASP A 7 -15.14 8.30 3.58
N TYR A 8 -14.94 8.28 2.25
CA TYR A 8 -14.27 7.16 1.59
C TYR A 8 -12.83 6.97 2.11
N LEU A 9 -12.04 8.05 2.16
CA LEU A 9 -10.64 7.98 2.61
C LEU A 9 -10.52 7.60 4.10
N LEU A 10 -11.42 8.09 4.95
CA LEU A 10 -11.46 7.72 6.37
C LEU A 10 -11.84 6.26 6.56
N ARG A 11 -12.81 5.75 5.78
CA ARG A 11 -13.15 4.32 5.79
C ARG A 11 -11.99 3.47 5.28
N LEU A 12 -11.29 3.92 4.24
CA LEU A 12 -10.10 3.23 3.75
C LEU A 12 -8.98 3.22 4.80
N ALA A 13 -8.75 4.33 5.51
CA ALA A 13 -7.80 4.40 6.61
C ALA A 13 -8.19 3.44 7.76
N SER A 14 -9.48 3.38 8.11
CA SER A 14 -9.99 2.46 9.12
C SER A 14 -9.79 1.00 8.70
N LEU A 15 -10.16 0.62 7.47
CA LEU A 15 -9.95 -0.72 6.92
C LEU A 15 -8.46 -1.10 6.93
N SER A 16 -7.60 -0.17 6.52
CA SER A 16 -6.15 -0.38 6.51
C SER A 16 -5.59 -0.58 7.92
N LEU A 17 -6.03 0.23 8.89
CA LEU A 17 -5.62 0.09 10.29
C LEU A 17 -6.11 -1.23 10.91
N SER A 18 -7.34 -1.64 10.63
CA SER A 18 -7.88 -2.93 11.05
C SER A 18 -7.09 -4.10 10.44
N PHE A 19 -6.72 -4.01 9.16
CA PHE A 19 -5.85 -4.98 8.51
C PHE A 19 -4.47 -5.07 9.18
N VAL A 20 -3.84 -3.92 9.48
CA VAL A 20 -2.56 -3.87 10.22
C VAL A 20 -2.69 -4.54 11.58
N GLY A 21 -3.72 -4.18 12.36
CA GLY A 21 -3.96 -4.76 13.69
C GLY A 21 -4.16 -6.27 13.62
N PHE A 22 -5.00 -6.74 12.69
CA PHE A 22 -5.20 -8.18 12.46
C PHE A 22 -3.90 -8.88 12.07
N SER A 23 -3.12 -8.30 11.14
CA SER A 23 -1.86 -8.88 10.69
C SER A 23 -0.84 -9.01 11.84
N ALA A 24 -0.78 -8.02 12.73
CA ALA A 24 0.07 -8.07 13.92
C ALA A 24 -0.35 -9.19 14.86
N VAL A 25 -1.65 -9.35 15.12
CA VAL A 25 -2.20 -10.41 15.99
C VAL A 25 -1.89 -11.81 15.43
N VAL A 26 -2.11 -12.03 14.12
CA VAL A 26 -1.83 -13.34 13.50
C VAL A 26 -0.35 -13.72 13.65
N VAL A 27 0.54 -12.74 13.53
CA VAL A 27 1.98 -12.96 13.63
C VAL A 27 2.41 -13.24 15.07
N THR A 28 1.89 -12.47 16.04
CA THR A 28 2.23 -12.67 17.46
C THR A 28 1.72 -14.01 17.96
N LEU A 29 0.49 -14.42 17.56
CA LEU A 29 -0.06 -15.74 17.86
C LEU A 29 0.84 -16.85 17.30
N ARG A 30 1.32 -16.72 16.06
CA ARG A 30 2.24 -17.71 15.49
C ARG A 30 3.56 -17.81 16.26
N GLY A 31 4.12 -16.66 16.66
CA GLY A 31 5.31 -16.64 17.51
C GLY A 31 5.10 -17.35 18.85
N ALA A 32 3.90 -17.20 19.43
CA ALA A 32 3.54 -17.87 20.69
C ALA A 32 3.30 -19.39 20.53
N LEU A 33 2.83 -19.84 19.37
CA LEU A 33 2.56 -21.26 19.06
C LEU A 33 3.82 -22.08 18.69
N GLY A 34 5.02 -21.51 18.81
CA GLY A 34 6.27 -22.23 18.62
C GLY A 34 6.75 -22.34 17.16
N GLY A 35 6.14 -21.60 16.23
CA GLY A 35 6.66 -21.50 14.86
C GLY A 35 7.98 -20.73 14.84
N GLU A 36 9.05 -21.31 14.27
CA GLU A 36 10.33 -20.62 14.12
C GLU A 36 10.17 -19.33 13.30
N LEU A 37 10.24 -18.17 13.97
CA LEU A 37 10.24 -16.87 13.32
C LEU A 37 11.64 -16.58 12.75
N SER A 38 11.97 -17.20 11.61
CA SER A 38 13.12 -16.82 10.80
C SER A 38 13.12 -15.30 10.53
N ASP A 39 14.30 -14.67 10.40
CA ASP A 39 14.44 -13.25 10.05
C ASP A 39 13.65 -12.82 8.81
N ARG A 40 13.40 -13.76 7.89
CA ARG A 40 12.53 -13.54 6.72
C ARG A 40 11.08 -13.27 7.14
N HIS A 41 10.58 -13.96 8.16
CA HIS A 41 9.24 -13.75 8.71
C HIS A 41 9.13 -12.35 9.33
N LEU A 42 10.06 -11.94 10.19
CA LEU A 42 10.04 -10.61 10.81
C LEU A 42 10.08 -9.48 9.76
N ARG A 43 10.87 -9.64 8.70
CA ARG A 43 10.91 -8.67 7.58
C ARG A 43 9.60 -8.60 6.80
N LEU A 44 8.92 -9.73 6.57
CA LEU A 44 7.62 -9.74 5.88
C LEU A 44 6.52 -9.09 6.74
N VAL A 45 6.52 -9.38 8.03
CA VAL A 45 5.60 -8.78 9.00
C VAL A 45 5.78 -7.27 9.06
N ARG A 46 7.02 -6.82 9.19
CA ARG A 46 7.35 -5.39 9.16
C ARG A 46 6.86 -4.76 7.86
N LEU A 47 7.05 -5.42 6.72
CA LEU A 47 6.56 -4.92 5.43
C LEU A 47 5.03 -4.76 5.39
N TYR A 48 4.27 -5.67 6.00
CA TYR A 48 2.79 -5.56 6.04
C TYR A 48 2.31 -4.45 6.96
N ILE A 49 2.92 -4.35 8.15
CA ILE A 49 2.60 -3.31 9.12
C ILE A 49 2.97 -1.94 8.56
N GLU A 50 4.17 -1.79 8.01
CA GLU A 50 4.62 -0.56 7.35
C GLU A 50 3.74 -0.20 6.15
N GLY A 51 3.38 -1.20 5.32
CA GLY A 51 2.54 -1.00 4.15
C GLY A 51 1.13 -0.53 4.48
N GLY A 52 0.45 -1.18 5.43
CA GLY A 52 -0.88 -0.76 5.87
C GLY A 52 -0.85 0.57 6.63
N LEU A 53 0.15 0.81 7.48
CA LEU A 53 0.32 2.12 8.13
C LEU A 53 0.57 3.23 7.12
N LEU A 54 1.33 2.95 6.05
CA LEU A 54 1.56 3.90 4.98
C LEU A 54 0.26 4.26 4.25
N VAL A 55 -0.59 3.27 3.92
CA VAL A 55 -1.89 3.52 3.30
C VAL A 55 -2.79 4.35 4.22
N THR A 56 -2.83 4.02 5.52
CA THR A 56 -3.58 4.79 6.52
C THR A 56 -3.09 6.23 6.60
N ALA A 57 -1.76 6.42 6.72
CA ALA A 57 -1.16 7.74 6.83
C ALA A 57 -1.46 8.59 5.59
N LEU A 58 -1.29 8.02 4.39
CA LEU A 58 -1.61 8.70 3.14
C LEU A 58 -3.10 9.03 3.04
N ALA A 59 -4.00 8.10 3.36
CA ALA A 59 -5.44 8.36 3.34
C ALA A 59 -5.87 9.53 4.25
N LEU A 60 -5.12 9.81 5.32
CA LEU A 60 -5.35 10.95 6.21
C LEU A 60 -4.74 12.28 5.72
N VAL A 61 -3.80 12.26 4.75
CA VAL A 61 -3.13 13.47 4.25
C VAL A 61 -4.12 14.50 3.69
N PRO A 62 -5.07 14.16 2.79
CA PRO A 62 -6.02 15.13 2.27
C PRO A 62 -6.88 15.76 3.37
N THR A 63 -7.28 14.96 4.36
CA THR A 63 -8.06 15.43 5.52
C THR A 63 -7.26 16.41 6.37
N LEU A 64 -5.97 16.14 6.61
CA LEU A 64 -5.08 17.05 7.33
C LEU A 64 -4.88 18.37 6.58
N LEU A 65 -4.65 18.32 5.26
CA LEU A 65 -4.51 19.52 4.42
C LEU A 65 -5.79 20.36 4.42
N ASN A 66 -6.95 19.71 4.42
CA ASN A 66 -8.23 20.39 4.53
C ASN A 66 -8.42 21.07 5.89
N LEU A 67 -7.97 20.46 7.00
CA LEU A 67 -7.95 21.12 8.31
C LEU A 67 -7.02 22.34 8.35
N LEU A 68 -5.96 22.33 7.56
CA LEU A 68 -5.07 23.48 7.35
C LEU A 68 -5.64 24.51 6.36
N HIS A 69 -6.88 24.34 5.91
CA HIS A 69 -7.57 25.22 4.96
C HIS A 69 -6.82 25.38 3.62
N ILE A 70 -6.06 24.36 3.21
CA ILE A 70 -5.38 24.33 1.91
C ILE A 70 -6.43 24.11 0.80
N PRO A 71 -6.41 24.91 -0.28
CA PRO A 71 -7.37 24.78 -1.36
C PRO A 71 -7.24 23.46 -2.10
N ASP A 72 -8.37 22.92 -2.59
CA ASP A 72 -8.43 21.64 -3.31
C ASP A 72 -7.51 21.59 -4.54
N THR A 73 -7.29 22.74 -5.18
CA THR A 73 -6.37 22.90 -6.32
C THR A 73 -4.93 22.53 -5.98
N VAL A 74 -4.56 22.60 -4.70
CA VAL A 74 -3.23 22.24 -4.17
C VAL A 74 -3.28 20.91 -3.41
N THR A 75 -4.38 20.60 -2.72
CA THR A 75 -4.54 19.38 -1.93
C THR A 75 -4.35 18.11 -2.74
N TRP A 76 -4.99 18.00 -3.91
CA TRP A 76 -4.91 16.78 -4.73
C TRP A 76 -3.55 16.58 -5.40
N PRO A 77 -2.93 17.60 -6.03
CA PRO A 77 -1.56 17.47 -6.52
C PRO A 77 -0.57 17.17 -5.41
N LEU A 78 -0.66 17.84 -4.25
CA LEU A 78 0.29 17.64 -3.16
C LEU A 78 0.18 16.24 -2.56
N SER A 79 -1.05 15.77 -2.29
CA SER A 79 -1.30 14.42 -1.79
C SER A 79 -0.85 13.36 -2.80
N SER A 80 -1.16 13.57 -4.08
CA SER A 80 -0.76 12.65 -5.16
C SER A 80 0.75 12.64 -5.36
N ALA A 81 1.43 13.78 -5.27
CA ALA A 81 2.89 13.86 -5.39
C ALA A 81 3.58 13.15 -4.23
N ALA A 82 3.09 13.33 -3.00
CA ALA A 82 3.59 12.62 -1.83
C ALA A 82 3.42 11.11 -1.99
N ALA A 83 2.22 10.64 -2.33
CA ALA A 83 1.96 9.21 -2.55
C ALA A 83 2.76 8.65 -3.73
N ALA A 84 2.83 9.36 -4.85
CA ALA A 84 3.57 8.94 -6.04
C ALA A 84 5.06 8.79 -5.73
N SER A 85 5.65 9.73 -5.00
CA SER A 85 7.06 9.70 -4.62
C SER A 85 7.36 8.49 -3.74
N ILE A 86 6.54 8.24 -2.71
CA ILE A 86 6.74 7.11 -1.81
C ILE A 86 6.53 5.79 -2.54
N PHE A 87 5.45 5.62 -3.30
CA PHE A 87 5.20 4.37 -4.02
C PHE A 87 6.20 4.12 -5.15
N THR A 88 6.70 5.16 -5.83
CA THR A 88 7.81 5.04 -6.79
C THR A 88 9.05 4.51 -6.09
N PHE A 89 9.43 5.11 -4.95
CA PHE A 89 10.58 4.67 -4.18
C PHE A 89 10.44 3.21 -3.71
N VAL A 90 9.28 2.86 -3.14
CA VAL A 90 9.00 1.48 -2.71
C VAL A 90 9.08 0.51 -3.88
N LEU A 91 8.48 0.84 -5.04
CA LEU A 91 8.49 -0.03 -6.21
C LEU A 91 9.92 -0.24 -6.75
N LEU A 92 10.72 0.82 -6.83
CA LEU A 92 12.13 0.75 -7.25
C LEU A 92 12.99 -0.06 -6.29
N VAL A 93 12.90 0.19 -4.98
CA VAL A 93 13.65 -0.54 -3.96
C VAL A 93 13.29 -2.02 -3.99
N GLN A 94 12.00 -2.35 -4.08
CA GLN A 94 11.54 -3.74 -4.11
C GLN A 94 11.95 -4.44 -5.40
N PHE A 95 11.85 -3.76 -6.54
CA PHE A 95 12.29 -4.30 -7.83
C PHE A 95 13.80 -4.57 -7.82
N HIS A 96 14.60 -3.60 -7.34
CA HIS A 96 16.05 -3.75 -7.25
C HIS A 96 16.45 -4.88 -6.30
N ARG A 97 15.90 -4.88 -5.07
CA ARG A 97 16.17 -5.91 -4.06
C ARG A 97 15.82 -7.30 -4.58
N ARG A 98 14.73 -7.43 -5.33
CA ARG A 98 14.31 -8.74 -5.82
C ARG A 98 15.18 -9.23 -6.98
N ARG A 99 15.60 -8.32 -7.86
CA ARG A 99 16.51 -8.64 -8.96
C ARG A 99 17.90 -9.09 -8.47
N THR A 100 18.36 -8.56 -7.33
CA THR A 100 19.67 -8.95 -6.76
C THR A 100 19.63 -10.23 -5.93
N VAL A 101 18.50 -10.54 -5.29
CA VAL A 101 18.38 -11.70 -4.38
C VAL A 101 17.82 -12.96 -5.08
N GLU A 102 16.95 -12.81 -6.08
CA GLU A 102 16.30 -13.93 -6.78
C GLU A 102 16.56 -13.84 -8.30
N PRO A 103 17.72 -14.31 -8.80
CA PRO A 103 18.00 -14.39 -10.24
C PRO A 103 17.20 -15.56 -10.86
N GLY A 104 15.90 -15.37 -11.04
CA GLY A 104 14.97 -16.34 -11.60
C GLY A 104 13.80 -15.69 -12.33
N ARG A 105 13.02 -16.47 -13.09
CA ARG A 105 11.83 -15.96 -13.79
C ARG A 105 10.78 -15.54 -12.76
N PHE A 106 10.28 -14.31 -12.86
CA PHE A 106 9.22 -13.81 -11.99
C PHE A 106 7.95 -14.68 -12.16
N PRO A 107 7.32 -15.12 -11.06
CA PRO A 107 5.99 -15.71 -11.13
C PRO A 107 5.01 -14.72 -11.79
N ALA A 108 4.12 -15.21 -12.64
CA ALA A 108 3.21 -14.37 -13.44
C ALA A 108 2.40 -13.40 -12.58
N TRP A 109 1.94 -13.82 -11.40
CA TRP A 109 1.19 -12.96 -10.47
C TRP A 109 2.00 -11.75 -10.00
N VAL A 110 3.32 -11.90 -9.82
CA VAL A 110 4.18 -10.79 -9.38
C VAL A 110 4.36 -9.80 -10.52
N VAL A 111 4.54 -10.30 -11.75
CA VAL A 111 4.61 -9.44 -12.94
C VAL A 111 3.34 -8.61 -13.06
N ILE A 112 2.17 -9.23 -12.86
CA ILE A 112 0.88 -8.53 -12.86
C ILE A 112 0.83 -7.46 -11.76
N VAL A 113 1.21 -7.79 -10.52
CA VAL A 113 1.22 -6.80 -9.42
C VAL A 113 2.15 -5.63 -9.71
N TYR A 114 3.36 -5.88 -10.23
CA TYR A 114 4.30 -4.82 -10.60
C TYR A 114 3.78 -3.99 -11.77
N ALA A 115 3.19 -4.61 -12.78
CA ALA A 115 2.63 -3.92 -13.93
C ALA A 115 1.49 -2.98 -13.51
N VAL A 116 0.51 -3.49 -12.76
CA VAL A 116 -0.62 -2.69 -12.26
C VAL A 116 -0.13 -1.61 -11.29
N SER A 117 0.81 -1.91 -10.40
CA SER A 117 1.38 -0.90 -9.49
C SER A 117 2.15 0.19 -10.21
N THR A 118 2.86 -0.14 -11.31
CA THR A 118 3.53 0.86 -12.15
C THR A 118 2.50 1.77 -12.83
N VAL A 119 1.42 1.20 -13.35
CA VAL A 119 0.30 1.97 -13.95
C VAL A 119 -0.37 2.85 -12.90
N ALA A 120 -0.58 2.34 -11.68
CA ALA A 120 -1.16 3.08 -10.57
C ALA A 120 -0.29 4.29 -10.18
N VAL A 121 1.03 4.10 -10.06
CA VAL A 121 1.99 5.17 -9.77
C VAL A 121 2.04 6.20 -10.91
N ALA A 122 2.04 5.75 -12.16
CA ALA A 122 1.94 6.65 -13.31
C ALA A 122 0.64 7.47 -13.27
N GLY A 123 -0.48 6.84 -12.89
CA GLY A 123 -1.76 7.51 -12.67
C GLY A 123 -1.69 8.60 -11.61
N LEU A 124 -0.93 8.40 -10.52
CA LEU A 124 -0.70 9.46 -9.53
C LEU A 124 0.10 10.62 -10.11
N TRP A 125 1.18 10.36 -10.86
CA TRP A 125 1.96 11.42 -11.51
C TRP A 125 1.13 12.19 -12.55
N LEU A 126 0.28 11.49 -13.30
CA LEU A 126 -0.69 12.12 -14.21
C LEU A 126 -1.71 12.98 -13.45
N ASN A 127 -2.18 12.53 -12.29
CA ASN A 127 -3.06 13.31 -11.41
C ASN A 127 -2.37 14.56 -10.85
N VAL A 128 -1.06 14.49 -10.57
CA VAL A 128 -0.26 15.69 -10.20
C VAL A 128 -0.19 16.67 -11.36
N ALA A 129 0.03 16.17 -12.58
CA ALA A 129 0.12 16.99 -13.79
C ALA A 129 -1.25 17.53 -14.26
N GLY A 130 -2.36 17.02 -13.71
CA GLY A 130 -3.72 17.38 -14.15
C GLY A 130 -4.06 16.82 -15.55
N ILE A 131 -3.50 15.67 -15.92
CA ILE A 131 -3.71 15.02 -17.22
C ILE A 131 -4.38 13.66 -17.00
N PRO A 132 -5.43 13.28 -17.76
CA PRO A 132 -6.17 14.07 -18.74
C PRO A 132 -7.25 14.98 -18.10
N PHE A 133 -7.52 14.80 -16.81
CA PHE A 133 -8.52 15.56 -16.05
C PHE A 133 -7.85 16.38 -14.95
N PRO A 134 -8.49 17.46 -14.48
CA PRO A 134 -8.00 18.22 -13.34
C PRO A 134 -7.73 17.32 -12.13
N PRO A 135 -6.72 17.65 -11.30
CA PRO A 135 -6.36 16.88 -10.12
C PRO A 135 -7.58 16.62 -9.22
N ASN A 136 -7.87 15.36 -8.96
CA ASN A 136 -9.04 14.96 -8.18
C ASN A 136 -8.76 13.75 -7.29
N VAL A 137 -9.74 13.41 -6.46
CA VAL A 137 -9.66 12.29 -5.50
C VAL A 137 -9.59 10.92 -6.18
N GLY A 138 -10.13 10.76 -7.39
CA GLY A 138 -10.36 9.46 -8.02
C GLY A 138 -9.09 8.63 -8.19
N PRO A 139 -8.08 9.12 -8.94
CA PRO A 139 -6.80 8.43 -9.09
C PRO A 139 -6.11 8.18 -7.74
N TYR A 140 -6.21 9.13 -6.81
CA TYR A 140 -5.61 9.02 -5.48
C TYR A 140 -6.21 7.87 -4.67
N ALA A 141 -7.54 7.85 -4.53
CA ALA A 141 -8.29 6.82 -3.84
C ALA A 141 -8.09 5.44 -4.48
N ALA A 142 -8.15 5.35 -5.81
CA ALA A 142 -7.96 4.10 -6.54
C ALA A 142 -6.59 3.46 -6.25
N VAL A 143 -5.53 4.28 -6.18
CA VAL A 143 -4.16 3.81 -5.95
C VAL A 143 -3.96 3.37 -4.49
N LEU A 144 -4.53 4.10 -3.52
CA LEU A 144 -4.48 3.69 -2.11
C LEU A 144 -5.25 2.39 -1.88
N THR A 145 -6.42 2.23 -2.50
CA THR A 145 -7.21 0.99 -2.45
C THR A 145 -6.44 -0.16 -3.09
N TRP A 146 -5.83 0.07 -4.25
CA TRP A 146 -4.95 -0.92 -4.88
C TRP A 146 -3.79 -1.33 -3.98
N ALA A 147 -3.11 -0.36 -3.35
CA ALA A 147 -2.01 -0.64 -2.43
C ALA A 147 -2.46 -1.51 -1.25
N LEU A 148 -3.61 -1.20 -0.64
CA LEU A 148 -4.21 -2.02 0.42
C LEU A 148 -4.49 -3.45 -0.06
N CYS A 149 -5.08 -3.60 -1.26
CA CYS A 149 -5.34 -4.92 -1.85
C CYS A 149 -4.04 -5.70 -2.10
N VAL A 150 -2.98 -5.05 -2.56
CA VAL A 150 -1.68 -5.70 -2.77
C VAL A 150 -1.08 -6.17 -1.45
N PHE A 151 -1.08 -5.32 -0.40
CA PHE A 151 -0.59 -5.72 0.91
C PHE A 151 -1.41 -6.88 1.50
N GLY A 152 -2.73 -6.84 1.37
CA GLY A 152 -3.63 -7.92 1.79
C GLY A 152 -3.38 -9.22 1.02
N PHE A 153 -3.27 -9.14 -0.31
CA PHE A 153 -3.02 -10.31 -1.15
C PHE A 153 -1.68 -10.99 -0.83
N ILE A 154 -0.61 -10.20 -0.67
CA ILE A 154 0.71 -10.72 -0.31
C ILE A 154 0.66 -11.35 1.09
N PHE A 155 -0.03 -10.73 2.06
CA PHE A 155 -0.21 -11.27 3.39
C PHE A 155 -0.91 -12.64 3.38
N VAL A 156 -2.07 -12.76 2.71
CA VAL A 156 -2.82 -14.02 2.60
C VAL A 156 -1.98 -15.12 1.94
N ARG A 157 -1.31 -14.80 0.82
CA ARG A 157 -0.41 -15.75 0.14
C ARG A 157 0.72 -16.23 1.04
N THR A 158 1.24 -15.35 1.87
CA THR A 158 2.32 -15.72 2.78
C THR A 158 1.80 -16.64 3.89
N ILE A 159 0.60 -16.38 4.42
CA ILE A 159 -0.07 -17.28 5.37
C ILE A 159 -0.39 -18.64 4.77
N GLU A 160 -0.90 -18.70 3.54
CA GLU A 160 -1.16 -19.97 2.85
C GLU A 160 0.12 -20.81 2.73
N LEU A 161 1.23 -20.16 2.36
CA LEU A 161 2.56 -20.78 2.30
C LEU A 161 3.10 -21.18 3.67
N PHE A 162 2.61 -20.55 4.74
CA PHE A 162 2.91 -20.91 6.13
C PHE A 162 2.05 -22.06 6.67
N LEU A 163 0.79 -22.18 6.25
CA LEU A 163 -0.14 -23.22 6.67
C LEU A 163 0.09 -24.55 5.94
N HIS A 164 0.48 -24.52 4.66
CA HIS A 164 0.71 -25.73 3.87
C HIS A 164 2.05 -26.43 4.13
N ARG A 165 2.94 -25.85 4.93
CA ARG A 165 4.24 -26.48 5.22
C ARG A 165 4.19 -27.49 6.38
N GLU A 166 3.00 -27.76 6.93
CA GLU A 166 2.76 -28.72 8.02
C GLU A 166 1.76 -29.84 7.65
N ALA A 167 1.58 -30.15 6.37
CA ALA A 167 0.84 -31.35 5.94
C ALA A 167 1.78 -32.39 5.32
#